data_AF-A0A2P2M948-F1
#
_entry.id   AF-A0A2P2M948-F1
#
_cell.length_a   1.000
_cell.length_b   1.000
_cell.length_c   1.000
_cell.angle_alpha   90.00
_cell.angle_beta   90.00
_cell.angle_gamma   90.00
#
_symmetry.space_group_name_H-M   'P 1'
#
loop_
_entity.id
_entity.type
_entity.pdbx_description
1 polymer ?
#
loop_
_entity_poly.entity_id
_entity_poly.type
_entity_poly.pdbx_seq_one_letter_code
_entity_poly.pdbx_strand_id
1 'polypeptide(L)' 'MDHLIGGKFKLGRKIGSGSFGELYLGINVQSGEEVAVKLVCFTYPVSASFSPFFLDG' A
#
# COMPACT_ATOMS: atom_id res chain seq x y z
N MET A 1 17.04 4.02 -1.07
CA MET A 1 16.14 3.06 -0.39
C MET A 1 15.03 2.69 -1.35
N ASP A 2 15.01 1.45 -1.83
CA ASP A 2 13.93 0.93 -2.66
C ASP A 2 12.75 0.54 -1.76
N HIS A 3 11.63 1.26 -1.85
CA HIS A 3 10.42 0.88 -1.13
C HIS A 3 9.73 -0.24 -1.91
N LEU A 4 9.87 -1.48 -1.46
CA LEU A 4 9.26 -2.65 -2.08
C LEU A 4 7.88 -2.89 -1.46
N ILE A 5 6.82 -2.71 -2.25
CA ILE A 5 5.45 -2.92 -1.83
C ILE A 5 5.03 -4.36 -2.15
N GLY A 6 4.61 -5.10 -1.12
CA GLY A 6 4.14 -6.49 -1.25
C GLY A 6 5.17 -7.46 -1.83
N GLY A 7 6.47 -7.09 -1.81
CA GLY A 7 7.54 -7.89 -2.42
C GLY A 7 7.57 -7.92 -3.95
N LYS A 8 6.63 -7.24 -4.63
CA LYS A 8 6.43 -7.36 -6.09
C LYS A 8 6.54 -6.05 -6.87
N PHE A 9 6.40 -4.91 -6.20
CA PHE A 9 6.40 -3.61 -6.86
C PHE A 9 7.44 -2.70 -6.20
N LYS A 10 8.34 -2.13 -7.02
CA LYS A 10 9.23 -1.05 -6.56
C LYS A 10 8.48 0.26 -6.66
N LEU A 11 8.33 0.95 -5.53
CA LEU A 11 7.75 2.28 -5.49
C LEU A 11 8.78 3.30 -6.00
N GLY A 12 8.38 4.09 -6.98
CA GLY A 12 9.15 5.17 -7.56
C GLY A 12 8.67 6.54 -7.08
N ARG A 13 8.85 7.55 -7.94
CA ARG A 13 8.49 8.94 -7.63
C ARG A 13 6.97 9.14 -7.54
N LYS A 14 6.56 10.09 -6.70
CA LYS A 14 5.18 10.60 -6.69
C LYS A 14 4.87 11.25 -8.04
N ILE A 15 3.73 10.88 -8.62
CA ILE A 15 3.24 11.43 -9.90
C ILE A 15 1.99 12.28 -9.73
N GLY A 16 1.31 12.19 -8.59
CA GLY A 16 0.16 13.03 -8.31
C GLY A 16 -0.33 12.91 -6.87
N SER A 17 -1.20 13.83 -6.48
CA SER A 17 -1.96 13.77 -5.24
C SER A 17 -3.34 14.37 -5.44
N GLY A 18 -4.35 13.77 -4.81
CA GLY A 18 -5.71 14.29 -4.79
C GLY A 18 -6.44 13.88 -3.52
N SER A 19 -7.73 14.18 -3.46
CA SER A 19 -8.56 13.90 -2.28
C SER A 19 -8.66 12.42 -1.90
N PHE A 20 -8.36 11.52 -2.85
CA PHE A 20 -8.35 10.08 -2.63
C PHE A 20 -6.99 9.51 -2.20
N GLY A 21 -6.03 10.37 -1.89
CA GLY A 21 -4.67 9.99 -1.50
C GLY A 21 -3.61 10.35 -2.53
N GLU A 22 -2.45 9.70 -2.40
CA GLU A 22 -1.27 9.98 -3.19
C GLU A 22 -1.06 8.92 -4.27
N LEU A 23 -0.59 9.34 -5.45
CA LEU A 23 -0.33 8.47 -6.59
C LEU A 23 1.17 8.46 -6.89
N TYR A 24 1.73 7.27 -6.98
CA TYR A 24 3.14 7.02 -7.23
C TYR A 24 3.32 6.20 -8.51
N LEU A 25 4.42 6.43 -9.21
CA LEU A 25 4.88 5.51 -10.23
C LEU A 25 5.47 4.29 -9.54
N GLY A 26 5.12 3.09 -9.98
CA GLY A 26 5.71 1.83 -9.54
C GLY A 26 6.23 1.04 -10.72
N ILE A 27 7.14 0.12 -10.46
CA ILE A 27 7.66 -0.83 -11.45
C ILE A 27 7.42 -2.23 -10.91
N ASN A 28 6.79 -3.09 -11.71
CA ASN A 28 6.68 -4.51 -11.39
C ASN A 28 8.08 -5.14 -11.49
N VAL A 29 8.58 -5.74 -10.42
CA VAL A 29 9.95 -6.30 -10.42
C VAL A 29 10.06 -7.58 -11.25
N GLN A 30 8.94 -8.25 -11.50
CA GLN A 30 8.90 -9.49 -12.28
C GLN A 30 8.80 -9.21 -13.79
N SER A 31 7.94 -8.27 -14.20
CA SER A 31 7.73 -7.96 -15.63
C SER A 31 8.48 -6.73 -16.12
N GLY A 32 8.92 -5.84 -15.23
CA GLY A 32 9.53 -4.56 -15.58
C GLY A 32 8.52 -3.49 -16.01
N GLU A 33 7.21 -3.78 -15.94
CA GLU A 33 6.17 -2.86 -16.40
C GLU A 33 5.93 -1.70 -15.43
N GLU A 34 5.67 -0.53 -16.00
CA GLU A 34 5.29 0.68 -15.28
C GLU A 34 3.83 0.60 -14.84
N VAL A 35 3.59 0.78 -13.54
CA VAL A 35 2.26 0.74 -12.93
C VAL A 35 2.02 1.99 -12.08
N ALA A 36 0.77 2.40 -11.93
CA ALA A 36 0.41 3.48 -11.00
C ALA A 36 -0.01 2.89 -9.65
N VAL A 37 0.69 3.26 -8.59
CA VAL A 37 0.42 2.83 -7.21
C VAL A 37 -0.35 3.92 -6.48
N LYS A 38 -1.61 3.66 -6.15
CA LYS A 38 -2.46 4.56 -5.37
C LYS A 38 -2.35 4.22 -3.88
N LEU A 39 -1.81 5.13 -3.08
CA LEU A 39 -1.74 5.00 -1.63
C LEU A 39 -2.98 5.66 -1.00
N VAL A 40 -3.70 4.87 -0.21
CA VAL A 40 -4.88 5.30 0.55
C VAL A 40 -4.54 5.21 2.03
N CYS A 41 -4.82 6.29 2.77
CA CYS A 41 -4.59 6.31 4.22
C CYS A 41 -5.77 5.60 4.90
N PHE A 42 -5.58 4.33 5.25
CA PHE A 42 -6.46 3.67 6.21
C PHE A 42 -5.89 3.90 7.62
N THR A 43 -6.55 4.75 8.40
CA THR A 43 -6.36 4.74 9.86
C THR A 43 -7.13 3.55 10.40
N TYR A 44 -6.41 2.52 10.82
CA TYR A 44 -6.97 1.56 11.75
C TYR A 44 -6.99 2.28 13.10
N PRO A 45 -8.16 2.46 13.75
CA PRO A 45 -8.19 3.01 15.08
C PRO A 45 -7.37 2.07 15.97
N VAL A 46 -6.26 2.58 16.54
CA VAL A 46 -5.42 1.87 17.54
C VAL A 46 -6.18 1.52 18.82
N SER A 47 -7.47 1.88 18.92
CA SER A 47 -8.41 1.52 19.98
C SER A 47 -9.35 0.36 19.60
N ALA A 48 -9.36 -0.10 18.35
CA ALA A 48 -9.96 -1.40 18.07
C ALA A 48 -8.96 -2.44 18.53
N SER A 49 -9.01 -2.73 19.83
CA SER A 49 -8.55 -3.98 20.41
C SER A 49 -9.23 -5.11 19.65
N PHE A 50 -8.66 -5.45 18.51
CA PHE A 50 -8.93 -6.68 17.80
C PHE A 50 -8.29 -7.75 18.67
N SER A 51 -8.95 -8.09 19.77
CA SER A 51 -8.90 -9.44 20.27
C SER A 51 -9.49 -10.28 19.15
N PRO A 52 -8.71 -11.08 18.40
CA PRO A 52 -9.28 -12.19 17.67
C PRO A 52 -9.85 -13.10 18.75
N PHE A 53 -11.11 -12.84 19.14
CA PHE A 53 -11.82 -13.71 20.05
C PHE A 53 -11.91 -15.03 19.30
N PHE A 54 -11.12 -15.95 19.82
CA PHE A 54 -10.95 -17.30 19.40
C PHE A 54 -12.29 -17.90 18.97
N LEU A 55 -12.24 -18.71 17.91
CA LEU A 55 -13.15 -19.83 17.75
C LEU A 55 -13.36 -20.51 19.12
N ASP A 56 -14.51 -20.31 19.72
CA ASP A 56 -15.12 -21.31 20.61
C ASP A 56 -16.64 -21.14 20.52
N GLY A 57 -17.25 -22.09 19.81
CA GLY A 57 -18.66 -22.13 19.42
C GLY A 57 -18.87 -23.18 18.34
#